data_AF-A0A849K7Q4-F1
#
_entry.id   AF-A0A849K7Q4-F1
#
_cell.length_a   1.000
_cell.length_b   1.000
_cell.length_c   1.000
_cell.angle_alpha   90.00
_cell.angle_beta   90.00
_cell.angle_gamma   90.00
#
_symmetry.space_group_name_H-M   'P 1'
#
loop_
_entity.id
_entity.type
_entity.pdbx_description
1 polymer ?
#
loop_
_entity_poly.entity_id
_entity_poly.type
_entity_poly.pdbx_seq_one_letter_code
_entity_poly.pdbx_strand_id
1 'polypeptide(L)'
;MNQLLRAGQHAEALNKADRYLAGKPKDPQMRFLRGVVLTEAGRPDEAIAAFQKLTEDYPELPEPYNNLAVLYAGQAQFDKARAALEMAIRTNPSYATAHENLGDVYAKLASQAYSRALQLDAGNTAVQPKLALIREIFAGPGGRPAVSDREAPAPTAGRAAAPRR
;
A
#
# COMPACT_ATOMS: atom_id res chain seq x y z
N MET A 1 2.75 -12.76 22.39
CA MET A 1 2.30 -12.55 21.00
C MET A 1 3.31 -11.75 20.21
N ASN A 2 3.70 -10.56 20.68
CA ASN A 2 4.65 -9.68 19.97
C ASN A 2 6.01 -10.34 19.67
N GLN A 3 6.47 -11.27 20.52
CA GLN A 3 7.69 -12.05 20.23
C GLN A 3 7.50 -13.03 19.05
N LEU A 4 6.35 -13.70 18.94
CA LEU A 4 6.07 -14.64 17.85
C LEU A 4 5.95 -13.91 16.51
N LEU A 5 5.35 -12.71 16.53
CA LEU A 5 5.28 -11.83 15.36
C LEU A 5 6.67 -11.43 14.87
N ARG A 6 7.57 -11.04 15.78
CA ARG A 6 8.97 -10.71 15.45
C ARG A 6 9.77 -11.90 14.95
N ALA A 7 9.40 -13.12 15.36
CA ALA A 7 10.04 -14.36 14.95
C ALA A 7 9.46 -14.95 13.65
N GLY A 8 8.48 -14.29 13.00
CA GLY A 8 7.80 -14.82 11.81
C GLY A 8 6.94 -16.06 12.06
N GLN A 9 6.66 -16.39 13.33
CA GLN A 9 5.90 -17.57 13.73
C GLN A 9 4.38 -17.30 13.67
N HIS A 10 3.89 -16.86 12.51
CA HIS A 10 2.51 -16.38 12.34
C HIS A 10 1.47 -17.46 12.65
N ALA A 11 1.72 -18.72 12.26
CA ALA A 11 0.80 -19.83 12.52
C ALA A 11 0.63 -20.10 14.02
N GLU A 12 1.72 -20.07 14.79
CA GLU A 12 1.68 -20.24 16.24
C GLU A 12 0.98 -19.06 16.92
N ALA A 13 1.26 -17.84 16.45
CA ALA A 13 0.59 -16.64 16.93
C ALA A 13 -0.93 -16.71 16.70
N LEU A 14 -1.38 -17.12 15.51
CA LEU A 14 -2.81 -17.31 15.23
C LEU A 14 -3.44 -18.37 16.14
N ASN A 15 -2.81 -19.54 16.27
CA ASN A 15 -3.31 -20.59 17.16
C ASN A 15 -3.45 -20.10 18.61
N LYS A 16 -2.51 -19.29 19.07
CA LYS A 16 -2.56 -18.71 20.42
C LYS A 16 -3.68 -17.68 20.57
N ALA A 17 -3.89 -16.81 19.57
CA ALA A 17 -5.04 -15.89 19.54
C ALA A 17 -6.36 -16.65 19.53
N ASP A 18 -6.50 -17.66 18.68
CA ASP A 18 -7.73 -18.43 18.52
C ASP A 18 -8.11 -19.17 19.81
N ARG A 19 -7.13 -19.80 20.48
CA ARG A 19 -7.35 -20.42 21.80
C ARG A 19 -7.79 -19.43 22.86
N TYR A 20 -7.23 -18.22 22.87
CA TYR A 20 -7.64 -17.18 23.81
C TYR A 20 -9.07 -16.71 23.52
N LEU A 21 -9.38 -16.45 22.24
CA LEU A 21 -10.68 -15.98 21.80
C LEU A 21 -11.78 -17.03 21.99
N ALA A 22 -11.46 -18.34 22.03
CA ALA A 22 -12.42 -19.38 22.37
C ALA A 22 -13.06 -19.16 23.77
N GLY A 23 -12.32 -18.63 24.73
CA GLY A 23 -12.84 -18.28 26.06
C GLY A 23 -13.36 -16.84 26.17
N LYS A 24 -12.89 -15.93 25.31
CA LYS A 24 -13.23 -14.51 25.32
C LYS A 24 -13.46 -14.00 23.88
N PRO A 25 -14.55 -14.40 23.20
CA PRO A 25 -14.73 -14.16 21.77
C PRO A 25 -14.88 -12.69 21.40
N LYS A 26 -15.25 -11.84 22.36
CA LYS A 26 -15.45 -10.40 22.22
C LYS A 26 -14.32 -9.57 22.81
N ASP A 27 -13.12 -10.13 23.00
CA ASP A 27 -11.96 -9.32 23.43
C ASP A 27 -11.44 -8.50 22.23
N PRO A 28 -11.64 -7.17 22.20
CA PRO A 28 -11.31 -6.37 21.02
C PRO A 28 -9.80 -6.31 20.78
N GLN A 29 -9.00 -6.31 21.85
CA GLN A 29 -7.54 -6.25 21.77
C GLN A 29 -6.97 -7.51 21.12
N MET A 30 -7.45 -8.70 21.52
CA MET A 30 -6.99 -9.95 20.92
C MET A 30 -7.52 -10.14 19.50
N ARG A 31 -8.74 -9.69 19.19
CA ARG A 31 -9.27 -9.67 17.82
C ARG A 31 -8.44 -8.77 16.91
N PHE A 32 -8.08 -7.58 17.37
CA PHE A 32 -7.19 -6.66 16.66
C PHE A 32 -5.84 -7.32 16.38
N LEU A 33 -5.24 -7.90 17.41
CA LEU A 33 -3.93 -8.56 17.30
C LEU A 33 -3.96 -9.75 16.34
N ARG A 34 -5.05 -10.53 16.35
CA ARG A 34 -5.26 -11.60 15.37
C ARG A 34 -5.34 -11.04 13.94
N GLY A 35 -6.04 -9.94 13.73
CA GLY A 35 -6.08 -9.22 12.45
C GLY A 35 -4.69 -8.80 11.98
N VAL A 36 -3.88 -8.22 12.87
CA VAL A 36 -2.48 -7.85 12.57
C VAL A 36 -1.67 -9.09 12.19
N VAL A 37 -1.80 -10.19 12.92
CA VAL A 37 -1.07 -11.44 12.59
C VAL A 37 -1.47 -11.96 11.20
N LEU A 38 -2.75 -11.87 10.82
CA LEU A 38 -3.21 -12.25 9.47
C LEU A 38 -2.58 -11.37 8.38
N THR A 39 -2.49 -10.06 8.61
CA THR A 39 -1.80 -9.13 7.71
C THR A 39 -0.34 -9.54 7.51
N GLU A 40 0.40 -9.73 8.60
CA GLU A 40 1.82 -10.11 8.55
C GLU A 40 2.04 -11.51 7.95
N ALA A 41 1.05 -12.41 8.08
CA ALA A 41 1.08 -13.74 7.49
C ALA A 41 0.79 -13.75 5.97
N GLY A 42 0.58 -12.60 5.33
CA GLY A 42 0.20 -12.53 3.92
C GLY A 42 -1.21 -13.05 3.63
N ARG A 43 -2.14 -12.93 4.60
CA ARG A 43 -3.55 -13.34 4.50
C ARG A 43 -4.47 -12.12 4.51
N PRO A 44 -4.37 -11.21 3.52
CA PRO A 44 -5.03 -9.91 3.57
C PRO A 44 -6.56 -9.98 3.58
N ASP A 45 -7.16 -10.91 2.86
CA ASP A 45 -8.63 -11.02 2.79
C ASP A 45 -9.24 -11.43 4.14
N GLU A 46 -8.56 -12.33 4.87
CA GLU A 46 -8.97 -12.72 6.21
C GLU A 46 -8.73 -11.60 7.23
N ALA A 47 -7.65 -10.84 7.07
CA ALA A 47 -7.39 -9.66 7.89
C ALA A 47 -8.48 -8.59 7.68
N ILE A 48 -8.85 -8.31 6.42
CA ILE A 48 -9.95 -7.39 6.08
C ILE A 48 -11.24 -7.85 6.77
N ALA A 49 -11.62 -9.12 6.62
CA ALA A 49 -12.83 -9.63 7.26
C ALA A 49 -12.79 -9.53 8.80
N ALA A 50 -11.61 -9.77 9.41
CA ALA A 50 -11.43 -9.65 10.85
C ALA A 50 -11.57 -8.20 11.34
N PHE A 51 -10.94 -7.25 10.63
CA PHE A 51 -11.01 -5.83 11.00
C PHE A 51 -12.38 -5.23 10.70
N GLN A 52 -13.06 -5.61 9.61
CA GLN A 52 -14.44 -5.18 9.33
C GLN A 52 -15.39 -5.56 10.47
N LYS A 53 -15.38 -6.84 10.88
CA LYS A 53 -16.16 -7.28 12.05
C LYS A 53 -15.79 -6.53 13.32
N LEU A 54 -14.51 -6.20 13.49
CA LEU A 54 -14.05 -5.45 14.66
C LEU A 54 -14.56 -4.00 14.64
N THR A 55 -14.58 -3.35 13.47
CA THR A 55 -15.16 -2.00 13.32
C THR A 55 -16.68 -1.98 13.45
N GLU A 56 -17.36 -3.06 13.11
CA GLU A 56 -18.81 -3.21 13.32
C GLU A 56 -19.16 -3.33 14.80
N ASP A 57 -18.40 -4.14 15.55
CA ASP A 57 -18.65 -4.39 16.97
C ASP A 57 -18.10 -3.28 17.89
N TYR A 58 -17.02 -2.61 17.48
CA TYR A 58 -16.30 -1.58 18.25
C TYR A 58 -15.98 -0.37 17.37
N PRO A 59 -17.01 0.40 16.97
CA PRO A 59 -16.85 1.51 16.03
C PRO A 59 -16.04 2.69 16.59
N GLU A 60 -15.76 2.72 17.89
CA GLU A 60 -14.96 3.74 18.58
C GLU A 60 -13.44 3.53 18.45
N LEU A 61 -13.00 2.35 18.02
CA LEU A 61 -11.58 2.03 17.91
C LEU A 61 -11.00 2.57 16.59
N PRO A 62 -10.02 3.50 16.62
CA PRO A 62 -9.44 4.04 15.40
C PRO A 62 -8.48 3.08 14.67
N GLU A 63 -7.78 2.21 15.40
CA GLU A 63 -6.71 1.37 14.85
C GLU A 63 -7.20 0.33 13.82
N PRO A 64 -8.35 -0.36 14.00
CA PRO A 64 -8.89 -1.28 13.00
C PRO A 64 -9.20 -0.59 11.66
N TYR A 65 -9.74 0.63 11.70
CA TYR A 65 -9.99 1.42 10.49
C TYR A 65 -8.69 1.78 9.75
N ASN A 66 -7.64 2.19 10.47
CA ASN A 66 -6.34 2.45 9.87
C ASN A 66 -5.74 1.20 9.20
N ASN A 67 -5.87 0.03 9.83
CA ASN A 67 -5.39 -1.23 9.26
C ASN A 67 -6.20 -1.66 8.02
N LEU A 68 -7.53 -1.49 8.03
CA LEU A 68 -8.36 -1.69 6.84
C LEU A 68 -7.90 -0.80 5.69
N ALA A 69 -7.58 0.46 5.97
CA ALA A 69 -7.13 1.38 4.95
C ALA A 69 -5.82 0.95 4.28
N VAL A 70 -4.84 0.53 5.08
CA VAL A 70 -3.56 0.01 4.56
C VAL A 70 -3.79 -1.22 3.67
N LEU A 71 -4.65 -2.16 4.11
CA LEU A 71 -4.99 -3.35 3.33
C LEU A 71 -5.71 -2.99 2.02
N TYR A 72 -6.69 -2.09 2.06
CA TYR A 72 -7.39 -1.62 0.86
C TYR A 72 -6.46 -0.87 -0.10
N ALA A 73 -5.57 -0.02 0.42
CA ALA A 73 -4.58 0.69 -0.39
C ALA A 73 -3.60 -0.29 -1.07
N GLY A 74 -3.17 -1.34 -0.38
CA GLY A 74 -2.36 -2.42 -0.95
C GLY A 74 -3.07 -3.18 -2.09
N GLN A 75 -4.40 -3.21 -2.08
CA GLN A 75 -5.23 -3.75 -3.16
C GLN A 75 -5.69 -2.68 -4.18
N ALA A 76 -5.10 -1.48 -4.16
CA ALA A 76 -5.48 -0.32 -4.99
C ALA A 76 -6.96 0.12 -4.88
N GLN A 77 -7.65 -0.28 -3.80
CA GLN A 77 -9.03 0.13 -3.48
C GLN A 77 -9.03 1.47 -2.72
N PHE A 78 -8.50 2.52 -3.35
CA PHE A 78 -8.20 3.79 -2.67
C PHE A 78 -9.42 4.51 -2.11
N ASP A 79 -10.59 4.42 -2.73
CA ASP A 79 -11.82 5.01 -2.16
C ASP A 79 -12.24 4.34 -0.85
N LYS A 80 -12.09 3.01 -0.74
CA LYS A 80 -12.35 2.30 0.54
C LYS A 80 -11.29 2.65 1.58
N ALA A 81 -10.03 2.77 1.16
CA ALA A 81 -8.96 3.22 2.03
C ALA A 81 -9.22 4.62 2.60
N ARG A 82 -9.64 5.56 1.74
CA ARG A 82 -10.05 6.91 2.15
C ARG A 82 -11.16 6.86 3.20
N ALA A 83 -12.25 6.15 2.91
CA ALA A 83 -13.39 6.07 3.82
C ALA A 83 -13.01 5.47 5.19
N ALA A 84 -12.15 4.46 5.22
CA ALA A 84 -11.65 3.89 6.47
C ALA A 84 -10.79 4.90 7.25
N LEU A 85 -9.89 5.63 6.60
CA LEU A 85 -9.06 6.65 7.28
C LEU A 85 -9.88 7.82 7.80
N GLU A 86 -10.88 8.27 7.05
CA GLU A 86 -11.84 9.27 7.51
C GLU A 86 -12.58 8.81 8.78
N MET A 87 -12.93 7.52 8.87
CA MET A 87 -13.49 6.95 10.09
C MET A 87 -12.48 6.92 11.24
N ALA A 88 -11.23 6.49 10.99
CA ALA A 88 -10.17 6.49 12.00
C ALA A 88 -9.93 7.90 12.58
N ILE A 89 -9.92 8.93 11.73
CA ILE A 89 -9.75 10.34 12.11
C ILE A 89 -11.00 10.85 12.83
N ARG A 90 -12.20 10.45 12.42
CA ARG A 90 -13.44 10.82 13.13
C ARG A 90 -13.45 10.28 14.56
N THR A 91 -12.97 9.05 14.76
CA THR A 91 -12.89 8.42 16.09
C THR A 91 -11.75 8.99 16.93
N ASN A 92 -10.63 9.35 16.31
CA ASN A 92 -9.50 10.00 16.97
C ASN A 92 -8.88 11.08 16.08
N PRO A 93 -9.30 12.36 16.24
CA PRO A 93 -8.82 13.46 15.40
C PRO A 93 -7.31 13.70 15.47
N SER A 94 -6.66 13.29 16.56
CA SER A 94 -5.22 13.42 16.79
C SER A 94 -4.41 12.22 16.29
N TYR A 95 -5.02 11.28 15.56
CA TYR A 95 -4.34 10.08 15.07
C TYR A 95 -3.44 10.42 13.88
N ALA A 96 -2.21 10.86 14.17
CA ALA A 96 -1.25 11.35 13.18
C ALA A 96 -1.00 10.37 12.02
N THR A 97 -0.84 9.08 12.32
CA THR A 97 -0.64 8.03 11.30
C THR A 97 -1.82 7.91 10.34
N ALA A 98 -3.06 8.12 10.80
CA ALA A 98 -4.22 8.10 9.91
C ALA A 98 -4.25 9.31 8.96
N HIS A 99 -3.82 10.49 9.43
CA HIS A 99 -3.66 11.67 8.56
C HIS A 99 -2.56 11.49 7.52
N GLU A 100 -1.42 10.92 7.92
CA GLU A 100 -0.32 10.57 7.01
C GLU A 100 -0.79 9.61 5.92
N ASN A 101 -1.39 8.48 6.30
CA ASN A 101 -1.94 7.50 5.37
C ASN A 101 -3.02 8.11 4.46
N LEU A 102 -3.81 9.07 4.96
CA LEU A 102 -4.85 9.73 4.17
C LEU A 102 -4.23 10.65 3.09
N GLY A 103 -3.13 11.33 3.42
CA GLY A 103 -2.34 12.09 2.45
C GLY A 103 -1.82 11.21 1.32
N ASP A 104 -1.26 10.04 1.66
CA ASP A 104 -0.79 9.07 0.66
C ASP A 104 -1.93 8.56 -0.23
N VAL A 105 -3.08 8.22 0.36
CA VAL A 105 -4.27 7.80 -0.38
C VAL A 105 -4.76 8.91 -1.32
N TYR A 106 -4.76 10.17 -0.88
CA TYR A 106 -5.14 11.30 -1.74
C TYR A 106 -4.19 11.49 -2.92
N ALA A 107 -2.88 11.34 -2.71
CA ALA A 107 -1.91 11.40 -3.81
C ALA A 107 -2.13 10.25 -4.83
N LYS A 108 -2.47 9.04 -4.38
CA LYS A 108 -2.84 7.93 -5.28
C LYS A 108 -4.12 8.20 -6.06
N LEU A 109 -5.17 8.71 -5.41
CA LEU A 109 -6.43 9.09 -6.07
C LEU A 109 -6.21 10.20 -7.11
N ALA A 110 -5.40 11.22 -6.78
CA ALA A 110 -5.03 12.27 -7.73
C ALA A 110 -4.30 11.69 -8.95
N SER A 111 -3.38 10.73 -8.75
CA SER A 111 -2.69 10.03 -9.84
C SER A 111 -3.66 9.29 -10.76
N GLN A 112 -4.64 8.58 -10.20
CA GLN A 112 -5.67 7.89 -10.98
C GLN A 112 -6.52 8.87 -11.79
N ALA A 113 -6.93 9.99 -11.18
CA ALA A 113 -7.73 11.02 -11.84
C ALA A 113 -6.97 11.68 -13.00
N TYR A 114 -5.69 12.06 -12.79
CA TYR A 114 -4.87 12.63 -13.87
C TYR A 114 -4.58 11.62 -14.98
N SER A 115 -4.32 10.37 -14.63
CA SER A 115 -4.13 9.30 -15.62
C SER A 115 -5.40 9.11 -16.47
N ARG A 116 -6.58 9.17 -15.85
CA ARG A 116 -7.86 9.13 -16.56
C ARG A 116 -8.06 10.35 -17.46
N ALA A 117 -7.68 11.54 -17.00
CA ALA A 117 -7.75 12.75 -17.83
C ALA A 117 -6.89 12.61 -19.11
N LEU A 118 -5.66 12.08 -19.00
CA LEU A 118 -4.80 11.83 -20.16
C LEU A 118 -5.34 10.76 -21.12
N GLN A 119 -6.02 9.75 -20.60
CA GLN A 119 -6.68 8.74 -21.45
C GLN A 119 -7.81 9.35 -22.29
N LEU A 120 -8.48 10.38 -21.76
CA LEU A 120 -9.59 11.07 -22.43
C LEU A 120 -9.09 12.17 -23.37
N ASP A 121 -8.01 12.85 -22.98
CA ASP A 121 -7.36 13.90 -23.75
C ASP A 121 -5.83 13.77 -23.65
N ALA A 122 -5.25 13.09 -24.63
CA ALA A 122 -3.80 12.91 -24.72
C ALA A 122 -3.04 14.23 -24.96
N GLY A 123 -3.72 15.28 -25.41
CA GLY A 123 -3.16 16.62 -25.63
C GLY A 123 -3.10 17.47 -24.36
N ASN A 124 -3.63 17.00 -23.23
CA ASN A 124 -3.62 17.74 -21.97
C ASN A 124 -2.21 17.83 -21.36
N THR A 125 -1.48 18.88 -21.74
CA THR A 125 -0.11 19.13 -21.27
C THR A 125 -0.05 19.56 -19.79
N ALA A 126 -1.17 19.97 -19.19
CA ALA A 126 -1.20 20.52 -17.84
C ALA A 126 -1.08 19.45 -16.73
N VAL A 127 -1.42 18.19 -17.02
CA VAL A 127 -1.46 17.11 -16.01
C VAL A 127 -0.16 16.31 -15.91
N GLN A 128 0.66 16.30 -16.96
CA GLN A 128 1.96 15.62 -16.98
C GLN A 128 2.90 16.05 -15.83
N PRO A 129 3.17 17.35 -15.59
CA PRO A 129 4.05 17.76 -14.49
C PRO A 129 3.46 17.40 -13.10
N LYS A 130 2.13 17.42 -12.95
CA LYS A 130 1.48 17.06 -11.68
C LYS A 130 1.61 15.55 -11.39
N LEU A 131 1.47 14.71 -12.42
CA LEU A 131 1.72 13.28 -12.31
C LEU A 131 3.18 12.97 -11.99
N ALA A 132 4.13 13.70 -12.59
CA ALA A 132 5.55 13.54 -12.28
C ALA A 132 5.83 13.81 -10.79
N LEU A 133 5.32 14.93 -10.25
CA LEU A 133 5.46 15.26 -8.82
C LEU A 133 4.87 14.17 -7.91
N ILE A 134 3.66 13.68 -8.23
CA ILE A 134 3.05 12.61 -7.43
C ILE A 134 3.88 11.32 -7.46
N ARG A 135 4.49 10.99 -8.60
CA ARG A 135 5.38 9.83 -8.70
C ARG A 135 6.63 10.02 -7.85
N GLU A 136 7.21 11.21 -7.84
CA GLU A 136 8.38 11.55 -7.02
C GLU A 136 8.12 11.41 -5.52
N ILE A 137 6.91 11.78 -5.04
CA ILE A 137 6.50 11.58 -3.64
C ILE A 137 6.69 10.12 -3.21
N PHE A 138 6.36 9.16 -4.07
CA PHE A 138 6.45 7.73 -3.75
C PHE A 138 7.78 7.07 -4.16
N ALA A 139 8.61 7.72 -4.97
CA ALA A 139 9.88 7.16 -5.46
C ALA A 139 11.03 7.30 -4.45
N GLY A 140 10.82 8.05 -3.37
CA GLY A 140 11.83 8.37 -2.36
C GLY A 140 12.92 9.34 -2.88
N PRO A 141 13.69 9.98 -1.97
CA PRO A 141 14.79 10.85 -2.37
C PRO A 141 15.91 10.03 -3.02
N GLY A 142 15.87 9.91 -4.35
CA GLY A 142 16.84 9.14 -5.13
C GLY A 142 16.27 8.39 -6.33
N GLY A 143 14.94 8.25 -6.43
CA GLY A 143 14.25 7.62 -7.55
C GLY A 143 14.24 8.47 -8.82
N ARG A 144 15.42 8.82 -9.37
CA ARG A 144 15.48 9.27 -10.76
C ARG A 144 14.97 8.11 -11.63
N PRO A 145 14.12 8.37 -12.65
CA PRO A 145 13.79 7.33 -13.60
C PRO A 145 15.10 6.83 -14.20
N ALA A 146 15.31 5.51 -14.18
CA ALA A 146 16.36 4.89 -14.96
C ALA A 146 16.08 5.27 -16.42
N VAL A 147 16.76 6.31 -16.88
CA VAL A 147 16.91 6.57 -18.30
C VAL A 147 17.50 5.29 -18.87
N SER A 148 16.68 4.53 -19.59
CA SER A 148 17.16 3.37 -20.32
C SER A 148 18.31 3.86 -21.17
N ASP A 149 19.50 3.31 -20.91
CA ASP A 149 20.71 3.60 -21.64
C ASP A 149 20.39 3.65 -23.13
N ARG A 150 20.59 4.84 -23.70
CA ARG A 150 20.66 5.01 -25.15
C ARG A 150 21.75 4.07 -25.64
N GLU A 151 21.31 3.00 -26.29
CA GLU A 151 21.89 2.41 -27.50
C GLU A 151 23.40 2.64 -27.62
N ALA A 152 24.18 1.67 -27.11
CA ALA A 152 25.60 1.60 -27.40
C ALA A 152 25.80 1.48 -28.92
N PRO A 153 26.75 2.22 -29.53
CA PRO A 153 26.97 2.11 -30.97
C PRO A 153 27.55 0.74 -31.32
N ALA A 154 26.96 0.11 -32.34
CA ALA A 154 27.38 -1.18 -32.88
C ALA A 154 28.86 -1.18 -33.35
N PRO A 155 29.56 -2.32 -33.29
CA PRO A 155 30.92 -2.42 -33.80
C PRO A 155 30.91 -2.36 -35.33
N THR A 156 31.63 -1.40 -35.92
CA THR A 156 31.90 -1.36 -37.36
C THR A 156 32.79 -2.53 -37.75
N ALA A 157 32.18 -3.57 -38.32
CA ALA A 157 32.87 -4.62 -39.03
C ALA A 157 33.05 -4.23 -40.51
N GLY A 158 34.29 -4.31 -40.99
CA GLY A 158 34.62 -4.54 -42.40
C GLY A 158 35.38 -3.41 -43.07
N ARG A 159 36.62 -3.71 -43.51
CA ARG A 159 36.83 -4.15 -44.90
C ARG A 159 38.26 -4.68 -45.11
N ALA A 160 38.34 -5.95 -45.49
CA ALA A 160 39.52 -6.53 -46.13
C ALA A 160 39.66 -5.94 -47.55
N ALA A 161 40.90 -5.64 -47.95
CA ALA A 161 41.29 -5.50 -49.34
C ALA A 161 42.67 -6.13 -49.52
N ALA A 162 42.70 -7.26 -50.23
CA ALA A 162 43.92 -7.90 -50.75
C ALA A 162 44.27 -7.33 -52.15
N PRO A 163 45.22 -7.93 -52.89
CA PRO A 163 46.65 -7.64 -52.89
C PRO A 163 47.10 -7.04 -54.25
N ARG A 164 48.33 -6.51 -54.37
CA ARG A 164 49.00 -6.38 -55.68
C ARG A 164 50.52 -6.55 -55.62
N ARG A 165 50.94 -7.60 -56.35
CA ARG A 165 52.19 -7.86 -57.11
C ARG A 165 53.53 -7.81 -56.40
#